data_AF-A0A7D8YU72-F1
#
_entry.id   AF-A0A7D8YU72-F1
#
_cell.length_a   1.000
_cell.length_b   1.000
_cell.length_c   1.000
_cell.angle_alpha   90.00
_cell.angle_beta   90.00
_cell.angle_gamma   90.00
#
_symmetry.space_group_name_H-M   'P 1'
#
loop_
_entity.id
_entity.type
_entity.pdbx_description
1 polymer ?
#
loop_
_entity_poly.entity_id
_entity_poly.type
_entity_poly.pdbx_seq_one_letter_code
_entity_poly.pdbx_strand_id
1 'polypeptide(L)'
;MHLLGLSSKQSLIIPLLLSVPIHAAASGYQRRGNVCCGASCDDEADEDEEAGPEDGGIVGGTAGMGVEFESGTVQMVSVNGCSDAETFESKGKMIANRQGTNWMLTADTMAAGDGLDAEYILDGKTIKIGKDMAGPAAAGVAAYIVAWNPSVDMNDNSFSVDQSNCNPWKITGPESGGKASELTWGPQITAPMPLEAISEIFSMTNKQSSLPNPANPLLPSKIHPLFNNMVWVTPEFFQSSSNGISQADVDQRTLGFFSLILSYAKNARTMDEDESVNKLTTIMPRTEFTTIYGQVKPQLPGTGTLYDLVKILACYKNDGTTGNVVIDKAFCTGDSTPAAPTPLSQMDSQQFAVTSSITTVTSPLKVKDWIDSIAAGTIPDALTTLEKKVDKQIGGLDERVENVVGTTRGVPLFEFRNLLPVNSGTMEGMVTNAETTIIAPMPREREMVLVSPISNGLLALQEHLQQHQQRRPQQAQPGYAVCKTKIQMRVSTPLAVSAVQLRSRLQSQAQPTTHKAARIPHYPLKEPILL
;
A
#
# COMPACT_ATOMS: atom_id res chain seq x y z
N MET A 1 -73.47 -1.84 -17.55
CA MET A 1 -74.49 -2.16 -16.53
C MET A 1 -74.05 -3.45 -15.84
N HIS A 2 -73.82 -3.35 -14.52
CA HIS A 2 -73.49 -4.39 -13.50
C HIS A 2 -72.29 -5.34 -13.73
N LEU A 3 -71.20 -5.27 -12.97
CA LEU A 3 -70.91 -5.56 -11.52
C LEU A 3 -70.91 -7.04 -11.13
N LEU A 4 -69.85 -7.37 -10.36
CA LEU A 4 -69.51 -8.53 -9.50
C LEU A 4 -68.22 -9.21 -10.00
N GLY A 5 -67.06 -9.18 -9.34
CA GLY A 5 -66.71 -8.91 -7.95
C GLY A 5 -66.64 -10.21 -7.17
N LEU A 6 -65.45 -10.83 -7.04
CA LEU A 6 -65.12 -11.77 -5.96
C LEU A 6 -63.60 -11.86 -5.75
N SER A 7 -63.26 -11.82 -4.46
CA SER A 7 -61.94 -11.77 -3.86
C SER A 7 -61.41 -13.18 -3.58
N SER A 8 -60.11 -13.41 -3.71
CA SER A 8 -59.44 -14.49 -2.97
C SER A 8 -57.99 -14.11 -2.65
N LYS A 9 -57.69 -14.08 -1.35
CA LYS A 9 -56.36 -13.98 -0.77
C LYS A 9 -55.67 -15.34 -0.88
N GLN A 10 -54.43 -15.39 -1.35
CA GLN A 10 -53.55 -16.54 -1.13
C GLN A 10 -52.23 -16.08 -0.49
N SER A 11 -52.00 -16.64 0.68
CA SER A 11 -50.77 -16.57 1.46
C SER A 11 -49.63 -17.23 0.72
N LEU A 12 -48.50 -16.54 0.57
CA LEU A 12 -47.25 -17.14 0.11
C LEU A 12 -46.49 -17.69 1.32
N ILE A 13 -46.33 -19.01 1.34
CA ILE A 13 -45.57 -19.79 2.31
C ILE A 13 -44.08 -19.69 1.95
N ILE A 14 -43.25 -19.27 2.90
CA ILE A 14 -41.78 -19.27 2.81
C ILE A 14 -41.28 -20.65 3.29
N PRO A 15 -40.56 -21.44 2.47
CA PRO A 15 -39.89 -22.63 2.97
C PRO A 15 -38.56 -22.26 3.61
N LEU A 16 -38.47 -22.58 4.90
CA LEU A 16 -37.27 -22.62 5.73
C LEU A 16 -36.35 -23.74 5.21
N LEU A 17 -35.15 -23.42 4.72
CA LEU A 17 -34.14 -24.43 4.39
C LEU A 17 -33.21 -24.65 5.58
N LEU A 18 -33.18 -25.91 6.01
CA LEU A 18 -32.36 -26.47 7.08
C LEU A 18 -30.88 -26.46 6.73
N SER A 19 -30.08 -25.97 7.68
CA SER A 19 -28.63 -26.07 7.76
C SER A 19 -28.16 -27.50 8.04
N VAL A 20 -27.20 -27.98 7.25
CA VAL A 20 -26.46 -29.24 7.45
C VAL A 20 -25.06 -28.92 8.00
N PRO A 21 -24.57 -29.58 9.06
CA PRO A 21 -23.19 -29.43 9.51
C PRO A 21 -22.27 -30.43 8.79
N ILE A 22 -21.23 -29.94 8.12
CA ILE A 22 -20.13 -30.78 7.63
C ILE A 22 -19.02 -30.76 8.68
N HIS A 23 -18.81 -31.91 9.32
CA HIS A 23 -17.56 -32.22 10.02
C HIS A 23 -16.54 -32.71 8.98
N ALA A 24 -15.41 -32.03 8.85
CA ALA A 24 -14.24 -32.56 8.17
C ALA A 24 -13.12 -32.76 9.21
N ALA A 25 -12.72 -34.02 9.35
CA ALA A 25 -11.65 -34.47 10.22
C ALA A 25 -10.29 -34.06 9.64
N ALA A 26 -9.42 -33.54 10.52
CA ALA A 26 -8.02 -33.31 10.24
C ALA A 26 -7.27 -34.66 10.23
N SER A 27 -6.67 -35.03 9.10
CA SER A 27 -5.65 -36.07 9.02
C SER A 27 -4.28 -35.41 9.11
N GLY A 28 -3.53 -35.77 10.15
CA GLY A 28 -2.17 -35.31 10.36
C GLY A 28 -1.19 -35.94 9.36
N TYR A 29 -0.34 -35.11 8.76
CA TYR A 29 0.86 -35.56 8.06
C TYR A 29 2.09 -35.27 8.93
N GLN A 30 2.72 -36.34 9.42
CA GLN A 30 4.04 -36.29 10.06
C GLN A 30 5.10 -36.08 8.97
N ARG A 31 5.81 -34.94 9.00
CA ARG A 31 7.08 -34.79 8.27
C ARG A 31 8.19 -35.52 9.05
N ARG A 32 8.79 -36.53 8.42
CA ARG A 32 10.08 -37.07 8.84
C ARG A 32 11.18 -36.19 8.25
N GLY A 33 11.95 -35.54 9.11
CA GLY A 33 13.20 -34.92 8.73
C GLY A 33 14.24 -35.98 8.39
N ASN A 34 15.07 -35.71 7.38
CA ASN A 34 16.40 -36.26 7.34
C ASN A 34 17.37 -35.21 6.83
N VAL A 35 18.25 -34.80 7.74
CA VAL A 35 19.44 -34.00 7.53
C VAL A 35 20.48 -34.88 6.84
N CYS A 36 21.11 -34.39 5.79
CA CYS A 36 22.46 -34.82 5.42
C CYS A 36 23.30 -33.60 5.01
N CYS A 37 24.27 -33.31 5.87
CA CYS A 37 25.42 -32.47 5.58
C CYS A 37 26.35 -33.19 4.59
N GLY A 38 27.05 -32.44 3.72
CA GLY A 38 28.28 -32.94 3.14
C GLY A 38 28.74 -32.25 1.86
N ALA A 39 29.86 -31.54 2.00
CA ALA A 39 30.87 -31.23 0.97
C ALA A 39 30.57 -30.12 -0.05
N SER A 40 31.24 -28.99 0.20
CA SER A 40 31.96 -28.13 -0.75
C SER A 40 31.57 -28.19 -2.24
N CYS A 41 30.96 -27.11 -2.72
CA CYS A 41 31.02 -26.72 -4.12
C CYS A 41 31.61 -25.30 -4.15
N ASP A 42 32.91 -25.23 -4.42
CA ASP A 42 33.52 -24.06 -5.07
C ASP A 42 33.04 -24.13 -6.53
N ASP A 43 32.21 -23.20 -6.98
CA ASP A 43 31.99 -22.97 -8.40
C ASP A 43 31.90 -21.46 -8.62
N GLU A 44 32.81 -20.97 -9.46
CA GLU A 44 32.90 -19.57 -9.86
C GLU A 44 31.67 -19.16 -10.67
N ALA A 45 31.27 -17.91 -10.45
CA ALA A 45 30.12 -17.29 -11.08
C ALA A 45 30.32 -17.15 -12.59
N ASP A 46 29.58 -17.94 -13.36
CA ASP A 46 29.19 -17.59 -14.72
C ASP A 46 27.99 -16.63 -14.62
N GLU A 47 28.24 -15.34 -14.85
CA GLU A 47 27.24 -14.24 -14.82
C GLU A 47 26.34 -14.17 -16.07
N ASP A 48 26.19 -15.26 -16.81
CA ASP A 48 25.33 -15.32 -18.00
C ASP A 48 23.98 -16.00 -17.66
N GLU A 49 23.21 -15.38 -16.77
CA GLU A 49 21.82 -15.78 -16.50
C GLU A 49 20.93 -15.15 -17.59
N GLU A 50 20.62 -15.98 -18.60
CA GLU A 50 19.71 -15.64 -19.69
C GLU A 50 18.38 -15.14 -19.14
N ALA A 51 18.05 -13.90 -19.50
CA ALA A 51 16.74 -13.34 -19.36
C ALA A 51 15.71 -14.29 -20.00
N GLY A 52 14.57 -14.48 -19.33
CA GLY A 52 13.33 -14.83 -20.03
C GLY A 52 13.04 -13.77 -21.10
N PRO A 53 11.83 -13.69 -21.69
CA PRO A 53 11.44 -12.43 -22.27
C PRO A 53 11.67 -11.41 -21.15
N GLU A 54 12.70 -10.58 -21.31
CA GLU A 54 12.74 -9.31 -20.64
C GLU A 54 11.31 -8.77 -20.74
N ASP A 55 10.80 -8.12 -19.72
CA ASP A 55 9.69 -7.19 -19.93
C ASP A 55 10.16 -6.18 -21.00
N GLY A 56 10.08 -6.53 -22.29
CA GLY A 56 11.17 -6.46 -23.29
C GLY A 56 12.24 -5.41 -23.06
N GLY A 57 13.54 -5.75 -23.08
CA GLY A 57 14.67 -4.85 -22.91
C GLY A 57 14.44 -3.57 -23.68
N ILE A 58 14.12 -2.52 -22.92
CA ILE A 58 13.57 -1.29 -23.47
C ILE A 58 14.74 -0.42 -23.92
N VAL A 59 15.13 -0.56 -25.18
CA VAL A 59 15.84 0.51 -25.91
C VAL A 59 14.77 1.53 -26.33
N GLY A 60 14.42 2.49 -25.46
CA GLY A 60 13.38 3.47 -25.83
C GLY A 60 12.75 4.38 -24.77
N GLY A 61 13.12 4.31 -23.49
CA GLY A 61 12.77 5.35 -22.51
C GLY A 61 11.30 5.49 -22.07
N THR A 62 10.38 4.61 -22.50
CA THR A 62 9.02 4.52 -21.95
C THR A 62 8.87 3.22 -21.16
N ALA A 63 8.44 3.31 -19.90
CA ALA A 63 8.12 2.15 -19.08
C ALA A 63 6.86 1.43 -19.61
N GLY A 64 6.76 0.12 -19.40
CA GLY A 64 6.06 -0.75 -20.35
C GLY A 64 4.89 -1.57 -19.87
N MET A 65 4.49 -1.49 -18.61
CA MET A 65 3.37 -2.29 -18.08
C MET A 65 2.19 -1.39 -17.79
N GLY A 66 1.02 -1.74 -18.32
CA GLY A 66 -0.21 -0.95 -18.18
C GLY A 66 -1.17 -1.63 -17.20
N VAL A 67 -1.79 -2.72 -17.64
CA VAL A 67 -2.72 -3.50 -16.82
C VAL A 67 -2.37 -4.97 -16.97
N GLU A 68 -2.43 -5.71 -15.88
CA GLU A 68 -2.32 -7.16 -15.88
C GLU A 68 -3.64 -7.75 -15.37
N PHE A 69 -3.99 -8.92 -15.92
CA PHE A 69 -5.08 -9.73 -15.43
C PHE A 69 -4.55 -11.15 -15.22
N GLU A 70 -4.37 -11.55 -13.98
CA GLU A 70 -3.99 -12.92 -13.62
C GLU A 70 -5.23 -13.74 -13.29
N SER A 71 -5.28 -15.02 -13.69
CA SER A 71 -6.37 -15.92 -13.28
C SER A 71 -5.86 -17.19 -12.63
N GLY A 72 -6.08 -17.30 -11.32
CA GLY A 72 -5.96 -18.57 -10.60
C GLY A 72 -7.05 -19.60 -10.96
N THR A 73 -7.92 -19.32 -11.94
CA THR A 73 -8.94 -20.26 -12.43
C THR A 73 -8.58 -20.88 -13.78
N VAL A 74 -7.72 -20.24 -14.57
CA VAL A 74 -7.24 -20.75 -15.85
C VAL A 74 -5.84 -21.33 -15.63
N GLN A 75 -5.82 -22.54 -15.09
CA GLN A 75 -4.62 -23.24 -14.67
C GLN A 75 -4.10 -24.16 -15.76
N MET A 76 -2.78 -24.34 -15.80
CA MET A 76 -2.10 -25.14 -16.81
C MET A 76 -1.02 -25.99 -16.18
N VAL A 77 -0.87 -27.22 -16.69
CA VAL A 77 0.22 -28.12 -16.29
C VAL A 77 0.94 -28.64 -17.53
N SER A 78 2.23 -28.92 -17.39
CA SER A 78 2.98 -29.58 -18.46
C SER A 78 2.45 -31.00 -18.65
N VAL A 79 2.27 -31.40 -19.90
CA VAL A 79 1.87 -32.77 -20.26
C VAL A 79 2.97 -33.77 -19.94
N ASN A 80 4.24 -33.34 -20.03
CA ASN A 80 5.42 -34.19 -19.85
C ASN A 80 5.99 -34.10 -18.43
N GLY A 81 5.40 -33.27 -17.56
CA GLY A 81 6.03 -32.84 -16.31
C GLY A 81 7.06 -31.74 -16.54
N CYS A 82 7.33 -30.96 -15.51
CA CYS A 82 8.24 -29.83 -15.51
C CYS A 82 8.87 -29.72 -14.12
N SER A 83 10.15 -29.34 -14.03
CA SER A 83 10.72 -28.94 -12.74
C SER A 83 10.26 -27.54 -12.35
N ASP A 84 10.34 -27.18 -11.07
CA ASP A 84 9.93 -25.84 -10.59
C ASP A 84 10.75 -24.73 -11.28
N ALA A 85 12.05 -24.96 -11.49
CA ALA A 85 12.93 -24.03 -12.22
C ALA A 85 12.49 -23.82 -13.67
N GLU A 86 12.21 -24.90 -14.41
CA GLU A 86 11.75 -24.80 -15.81
C GLU A 86 10.31 -24.23 -15.91
N THR A 87 9.46 -24.48 -14.90
CA THR A 87 8.13 -23.85 -14.80
C THR A 87 8.30 -22.35 -14.62
N PHE A 88 9.18 -21.93 -13.71
CA PHE A 88 9.47 -20.52 -13.46
C PHE A 88 10.10 -19.82 -14.66
N GLU A 89 10.99 -20.48 -15.40
CA GLU A 89 11.50 -19.98 -16.68
C GLU A 89 10.40 -19.74 -17.72
N SER A 90 9.22 -20.33 -17.56
CA SER A 90 8.07 -20.11 -18.45
C SER A 90 7.26 -18.85 -18.11
N LYS A 91 7.52 -18.21 -16.96
CA LYS A 91 6.86 -16.97 -16.54
C LYS A 91 7.10 -15.82 -17.53
N GLY A 92 6.07 -15.03 -17.79
CA GLY A 92 6.08 -13.92 -18.75
C GLY A 92 6.14 -14.35 -20.22
N LYS A 93 6.28 -15.65 -20.50
CA LYS A 93 6.36 -16.17 -21.88
C LYS A 93 4.97 -16.29 -22.50
N MET A 94 4.90 -16.02 -23.80
CA MET A 94 3.62 -15.98 -24.52
C MET A 94 3.02 -17.39 -24.67
N ILE A 95 1.72 -17.51 -24.39
CA ILE A 95 0.98 -18.77 -24.53
C ILE A 95 0.43 -18.86 -25.94
N ALA A 96 0.82 -19.90 -26.69
CA ALA A 96 0.25 -20.29 -27.98
C ALA A 96 0.17 -19.16 -29.02
N ASN A 97 1.12 -18.22 -29.01
CA ASN A 97 1.14 -17.02 -29.84
C ASN A 97 -0.16 -16.17 -29.75
N ARG A 98 -0.80 -16.15 -28.58
CA ARG A 98 -2.08 -15.49 -28.35
C ARG A 98 -1.86 -14.03 -27.96
N GLN A 99 -2.11 -13.13 -28.90
CA GLN A 99 -1.95 -11.69 -28.73
C GLN A 99 -2.98 -10.91 -29.55
N GLY A 100 -3.26 -9.68 -29.12
CA GLY A 100 -4.01 -8.68 -29.87
C GLY A 100 -3.15 -7.45 -30.14
N THR A 101 -3.78 -6.33 -30.55
CA THR A 101 -3.05 -5.10 -30.87
C THR A 101 -2.27 -4.52 -29.69
N ASN A 102 -2.82 -4.60 -28.48
CA ASN A 102 -2.28 -3.95 -27.28
C ASN A 102 -2.26 -4.89 -26.06
N TRP A 103 -2.36 -6.19 -26.29
CA TRP A 103 -2.38 -7.18 -25.21
C TRP A 103 -1.75 -8.49 -25.67
N MET A 104 -1.22 -9.25 -24.72
CA MET A 104 -0.69 -10.59 -24.92
C MET A 104 -1.17 -11.51 -23.80
N LEU A 105 -1.36 -12.79 -24.10
CA LEU A 105 -1.57 -13.83 -23.09
C LEU A 105 -0.23 -14.47 -22.77
N THR A 106 0.17 -14.36 -21.51
CA THR A 106 1.41 -14.87 -20.93
C THR A 106 1.11 -15.92 -19.86
N ALA A 107 2.14 -16.65 -19.47
CA ALA A 107 2.10 -17.52 -18.32
C ALA A 107 2.60 -16.81 -17.06
N ASP A 108 1.89 -16.97 -15.96
CA ASP A 108 2.41 -16.71 -14.61
C ASP A 108 2.59 -18.03 -13.86
N THR A 109 3.41 -18.05 -12.82
CA THR A 109 3.66 -19.25 -12.00
C THR A 109 2.59 -19.42 -10.94
N MET A 110 2.04 -20.63 -10.81
CA MET A 110 1.18 -20.97 -9.68
C MET A 110 1.96 -20.89 -8.36
N ALA A 111 1.27 -20.57 -7.26
CA ALA A 111 1.91 -20.45 -5.94
C ALA A 111 2.62 -21.72 -5.43
N ALA A 112 2.32 -22.89 -6.01
CA ALA A 112 2.95 -24.17 -5.66
C ALA A 112 4.12 -24.56 -6.58
N GLY A 113 4.44 -23.76 -7.62
CA GLY A 113 5.54 -24.01 -8.55
C GLY A 113 5.30 -25.14 -9.57
N ASP A 114 4.27 -25.95 -9.40
CA ASP A 114 3.98 -27.15 -10.20
C ASP A 114 3.12 -26.91 -11.44
N GLY A 115 2.82 -25.65 -11.75
CA GLY A 115 1.99 -25.26 -12.89
C GLY A 115 2.03 -23.77 -13.19
N LEU A 116 1.26 -23.38 -14.20
CA LEU A 116 1.14 -22.01 -14.68
C LEU A 116 -0.30 -21.53 -14.56
N ASP A 117 -0.48 -20.27 -14.19
CA ASP A 117 -1.73 -19.54 -14.33
C ASP A 117 -1.71 -18.71 -15.63
N ALA A 118 -2.87 -18.52 -16.25
CA ALA A 118 -2.96 -17.63 -17.40
C ALA A 118 -2.97 -16.17 -16.95
N GLU A 119 -2.23 -15.34 -17.68
CA GLU A 119 -2.11 -13.91 -17.44
C GLU A 119 -2.32 -13.13 -18.74
N TYR A 120 -3.07 -12.04 -18.71
CA TYR A 120 -3.11 -11.08 -19.81
C TYR A 120 -2.36 -9.81 -19.43
N ILE A 121 -1.37 -9.44 -20.22
CA ILE A 121 -0.63 -8.18 -20.08
C ILE A 121 -1.11 -7.20 -21.15
N LEU A 122 -1.56 -6.03 -20.73
CA LEU A 122 -1.83 -4.88 -21.58
C LEU A 122 -0.55 -4.05 -21.72
N ASP A 123 -0.06 -3.92 -22.95
CA ASP A 123 1.25 -3.32 -23.25
C ASP A 123 1.29 -1.83 -22.92
N GLY A 124 1.79 -1.50 -21.73
CA GLY A 124 1.93 -0.13 -21.25
C GLY A 124 2.90 0.72 -22.07
N LYS A 125 3.75 0.12 -22.93
CA LYS A 125 4.62 0.89 -23.86
C LYS A 125 3.75 1.55 -24.93
N THR A 126 2.71 0.86 -25.37
CA THR A 126 1.80 1.30 -26.43
C THR A 126 0.56 2.00 -25.87
N ILE A 127 -0.05 1.46 -24.80
CA ILE A 127 -1.27 2.00 -24.18
C ILE A 127 -0.97 2.64 -22.82
N LYS A 128 -0.95 3.96 -22.79
CA LYS A 128 -0.74 4.72 -21.55
C LYS A 128 -2.06 4.86 -20.79
N ILE A 129 -2.07 4.38 -19.56
CA ILE A 129 -3.18 4.55 -18.62
C ILE A 129 -3.50 6.04 -18.49
N GLY A 130 -4.76 6.36 -18.70
CA GLY A 130 -5.27 7.73 -18.64
C GLY A 130 -5.41 8.42 -20.00
N LYS A 131 -5.19 7.70 -21.11
CA LYS A 131 -5.45 8.20 -22.48
C LYS A 131 -6.68 7.57 -23.11
N ASP A 132 -7.55 6.96 -22.31
CA ASP A 132 -8.75 6.23 -22.75
C ASP A 132 -8.43 5.08 -23.72
N MET A 133 -7.27 4.45 -23.54
CA MET A 133 -6.78 3.36 -24.40
C MET A 133 -6.82 2.00 -23.72
N ALA A 134 -6.69 1.96 -22.38
CA ALA A 134 -6.60 0.70 -21.66
C ALA A 134 -7.97 0.03 -21.53
N GLY A 135 -9.05 0.80 -21.33
CA GLY A 135 -10.42 0.29 -21.36
C GLY A 135 -10.75 -0.51 -22.63
N PRO A 136 -10.60 0.08 -23.83
CA PRO A 136 -10.80 -0.64 -25.09
C PRO A 136 -9.87 -1.86 -25.28
N ALA A 137 -8.62 -1.80 -24.82
CA ALA A 137 -7.72 -2.95 -24.86
C ALA A 137 -8.23 -4.09 -23.97
N ALA A 138 -8.72 -3.78 -22.78
CA ALA A 138 -9.33 -4.74 -21.86
C ALA A 138 -10.65 -5.32 -22.41
N ALA A 139 -11.42 -4.53 -23.17
CA ALA A 139 -12.58 -5.04 -23.92
C ALA A 139 -12.15 -6.08 -24.97
N GLY A 140 -11.03 -5.83 -25.66
CA GLY A 140 -10.42 -6.77 -26.59
C GLY A 140 -10.01 -8.09 -25.92
N VAL A 141 -9.40 -8.03 -24.74
CA VAL A 141 -9.09 -9.21 -23.92
C VAL A 141 -10.37 -9.96 -23.52
N ALA A 142 -11.38 -9.26 -23.01
CA ALA A 142 -12.65 -9.86 -22.60
C ALA A 142 -13.34 -10.61 -23.75
N ALA A 143 -13.42 -9.98 -24.94
CA ALA A 143 -13.98 -10.60 -26.14
C ALA A 143 -13.18 -11.84 -26.56
N TYR A 144 -11.85 -11.78 -26.45
CA TYR A 144 -10.97 -12.88 -26.76
C TYR A 144 -11.13 -14.06 -25.78
N ILE A 145 -11.22 -13.81 -24.47
CA ILE A 145 -11.47 -14.86 -23.47
C ILE A 145 -12.77 -15.61 -23.79
N VAL A 146 -13.84 -14.88 -24.15
CA VAL A 146 -15.12 -15.48 -24.53
C VAL A 146 -14.99 -16.35 -25.80
N ALA A 147 -14.23 -15.90 -26.79
CA ALA A 147 -14.01 -16.65 -28.03
C ALA A 147 -13.10 -17.88 -27.83
N TRP A 148 -12.05 -17.75 -27.02
CA TRP A 148 -11.14 -18.84 -26.68
C TRP A 148 -11.84 -19.90 -25.82
N ASN A 149 -12.67 -19.44 -24.88
CA ASN A 149 -13.44 -20.26 -23.96
C ASN A 149 -12.57 -21.35 -23.27
N PRO A 150 -11.53 -20.94 -22.51
CA PRO A 150 -10.57 -21.87 -21.93
C PRO A 150 -11.25 -22.84 -20.96
N SER A 151 -10.99 -24.13 -21.14
CA SER A 151 -11.50 -25.20 -20.27
C SER A 151 -10.77 -26.52 -20.49
N VAL A 152 -10.93 -27.46 -19.55
CA VAL A 152 -10.36 -28.82 -19.66
C VAL A 152 -10.92 -29.57 -20.87
N ASP A 153 -12.20 -29.38 -21.17
CA ASP A 153 -12.95 -30.05 -22.24
C ASP A 153 -12.85 -29.36 -23.61
N MET A 154 -12.03 -28.31 -23.74
CA MET A 154 -11.85 -27.64 -25.03
C MET A 154 -11.20 -28.56 -26.07
N ASN A 155 -11.58 -28.38 -27.34
CA ASN A 155 -10.86 -29.00 -28.44
C ASN A 155 -9.43 -28.46 -28.50
N ASP A 156 -8.46 -29.32 -28.79
CA ASP A 156 -7.04 -28.97 -28.85
C ASP A 156 -6.51 -28.35 -27.53
N ASN A 157 -6.86 -28.96 -26.39
CA ASN A 157 -6.30 -28.63 -25.07
C ASN A 157 -4.84 -29.08 -24.90
N SER A 158 -3.98 -28.60 -25.80
CA SER A 158 -2.54 -28.79 -25.77
C SER A 158 -1.88 -27.66 -26.56
N PHE A 159 -0.99 -26.91 -25.93
CA PHE A 159 -0.37 -25.74 -26.55
C PHE A 159 1.06 -25.53 -26.07
N SER A 160 1.81 -24.76 -26.85
CA SER A 160 3.17 -24.37 -26.49
C SER A 160 3.16 -23.04 -25.74
N VAL A 161 3.98 -22.95 -24.71
CA VAL A 161 4.47 -21.68 -24.16
C VAL A 161 5.78 -21.37 -24.87
N ASP A 162 5.93 -20.15 -25.37
CA ASP A 162 7.13 -19.74 -26.11
C ASP A 162 8.39 -20.03 -25.30
N GLN A 163 9.46 -20.49 -25.96
CA GLN A 163 10.76 -20.83 -25.35
C GLN A 163 10.69 -21.67 -24.04
N SER A 164 9.63 -22.47 -23.84
CA SER A 164 9.49 -23.35 -22.68
C SER A 164 10.00 -24.75 -23.01
N ASN A 165 10.90 -25.28 -22.18
CA ASN A 165 11.38 -26.66 -22.28
C ASN A 165 10.32 -27.68 -21.85
N CYS A 166 9.25 -27.23 -21.18
CA CYS A 166 8.19 -28.07 -20.63
C CYS A 166 7.00 -28.25 -21.56
N ASN A 167 7.15 -27.92 -22.83
CA ASN A 167 6.11 -28.08 -23.82
C ASN A 167 5.76 -29.56 -24.10
N PRO A 168 4.49 -29.88 -24.38
CA PRO A 168 3.34 -28.96 -24.38
C PRO A 168 2.69 -28.82 -23.00
N TRP A 169 1.94 -27.74 -22.83
CA TRP A 169 1.08 -27.45 -21.68
C TRP A 169 -0.38 -27.76 -22.00
N LYS A 170 -1.19 -28.02 -20.97
CA LYS A 170 -2.65 -28.19 -21.09
C LYS A 170 -3.37 -27.49 -19.95
N ILE A 171 -4.59 -27.03 -20.21
CA ILE A 171 -5.49 -26.48 -19.20
C ILE A 171 -5.99 -27.57 -18.27
N THR A 172 -5.94 -27.30 -16.97
CA THR A 172 -6.49 -28.13 -15.88
C THR A 172 -7.67 -27.47 -15.16
N GLY A 173 -7.91 -26.17 -15.38
CA GLY A 173 -9.08 -25.45 -14.91
C GLY A 173 -9.43 -24.30 -15.85
N PRO A 174 -10.72 -23.97 -16.05
CA PRO A 174 -11.91 -24.54 -15.43
C PRO A 174 -12.31 -25.91 -16.02
N GLU A 175 -13.04 -26.73 -15.27
CA GLU A 175 -13.46 -28.08 -15.70
C GLU A 175 -14.32 -28.10 -16.97
N SER A 176 -15.16 -27.09 -17.17
CA SER A 176 -16.06 -26.99 -18.32
C SER A 176 -16.09 -25.58 -18.87
N GLY A 177 -16.23 -25.49 -20.20
CA GLY A 177 -16.42 -24.22 -20.90
C GLY A 177 -17.83 -23.63 -20.71
N GLY A 178 -18.12 -22.58 -21.49
CA GLY A 178 -19.46 -21.97 -21.58
C GLY A 178 -19.73 -20.86 -20.55
N LYS A 179 -18.75 -20.58 -19.68
CA LYS A 179 -18.80 -19.49 -18.68
C LYS A 179 -17.58 -18.58 -18.74
N ALA A 180 -16.93 -18.49 -19.90
CA ALA A 180 -15.73 -17.69 -20.09
C ALA A 180 -15.90 -16.20 -19.68
N SER A 181 -17.09 -15.64 -19.87
CA SER A 181 -17.42 -14.27 -19.43
C SER A 181 -17.49 -14.09 -17.91
N GLU A 182 -17.67 -15.18 -17.16
CA GLU A 182 -17.77 -15.23 -15.70
C GLU A 182 -16.45 -15.63 -15.04
N LEU A 183 -15.41 -15.98 -15.82
CA LEU A 183 -14.09 -16.27 -15.26
C LEU A 183 -13.57 -15.06 -14.51
N THR A 184 -13.03 -15.31 -13.32
CA THR A 184 -12.54 -14.29 -12.41
C THR A 184 -11.04 -14.07 -12.64
N TRP A 185 -10.67 -12.79 -12.66
CA TRP A 185 -9.31 -12.31 -12.88
C TRP A 185 -8.95 -11.31 -11.79
N GLY A 186 -7.72 -11.39 -11.28
CA GLY A 186 -7.12 -10.42 -10.38
C GLY A 186 -6.46 -9.32 -11.20
N PRO A 187 -7.01 -8.09 -11.23
CA PRO A 187 -6.39 -7.02 -11.97
C PRO A 187 -5.24 -6.40 -11.19
N GLN A 188 -4.19 -6.01 -11.92
CA GLN A 188 -3.10 -5.18 -11.42
C GLN A 188 -2.90 -4.01 -12.39
N ILE A 189 -2.61 -2.81 -11.87
CA ILE A 189 -2.56 -1.60 -12.69
C ILE A 189 -1.26 -0.88 -12.42
N THR A 190 -0.41 -0.75 -13.44
CA THR A 190 0.82 0.04 -13.36
C THR A 190 0.61 1.41 -14.01
N ALA A 191 0.88 2.47 -13.24
CA ALA A 191 0.68 3.84 -13.71
C ALA A 191 1.70 4.84 -13.13
N PRO A 192 2.03 5.91 -13.88
CA PRO A 192 2.82 7.01 -13.35
C PRO A 192 2.00 7.85 -12.37
N MET A 193 2.40 7.83 -11.10
CA MET A 193 1.66 8.53 -10.03
C MET A 193 2.59 9.45 -9.24
N PRO A 194 2.25 10.74 -9.06
CA PRO A 194 3.04 11.61 -8.21
C PRO A 194 2.91 11.22 -6.73
N LEU A 195 3.91 11.51 -5.90
CA LEU A 195 3.89 11.09 -4.49
C LEU A 195 2.73 11.67 -3.66
N GLU A 196 2.25 12.87 -3.99
CA GLU A 196 1.05 13.41 -3.34
C GLU A 196 -0.21 12.57 -3.63
N ALA A 197 -0.27 11.93 -4.81
CA ALA A 197 -1.32 10.97 -5.14
C ALA A 197 -1.28 9.74 -4.25
N ILE A 198 -0.07 9.21 -4.09
CA ILE A 198 0.19 8.04 -3.25
C ILE A 198 -0.22 8.36 -1.81
N SER A 199 0.14 9.54 -1.30
CA SER A 199 -0.34 10.03 0.01
C SER A 199 -1.87 10.04 0.10
N GLU A 200 -2.54 10.55 -0.93
CA GLU A 200 -4.01 10.59 -0.95
C GLU A 200 -4.63 9.19 -0.95
N ILE A 201 -4.11 8.25 -1.74
CA ILE A 201 -4.55 6.85 -1.78
C ILE A 201 -4.34 6.19 -0.41
N PHE A 202 -3.19 6.38 0.24
CA PHE A 202 -2.97 5.93 1.63
C PHE A 202 -3.98 6.58 2.59
N SER A 203 -4.34 7.86 2.41
CA SER A 203 -5.35 8.51 3.25
C SER A 203 -6.74 7.89 3.13
N MET A 204 -7.06 7.32 1.97
CA MET A 204 -8.35 6.67 1.73
C MET A 204 -8.48 5.38 2.54
N THR A 205 -7.37 4.68 2.86
CA THR A 205 -7.43 3.44 3.64
C THR A 205 -7.91 3.68 5.07
N ASN A 206 -7.58 4.84 5.65
CA ASN A 206 -8.02 5.22 7.00
C ASN A 206 -9.44 5.82 7.04
N LYS A 207 -9.90 6.46 5.95
CA LYS A 207 -11.22 7.12 5.86
C LYS A 207 -12.35 6.16 5.46
N GLN A 208 -12.01 4.94 5.06
CA GLN A 208 -12.94 4.09 4.30
C GLN A 208 -14.07 3.47 5.12
N SER A 209 -14.09 3.52 6.45
CA SER A 209 -15.24 3.03 7.23
C SER A 209 -16.57 3.68 6.83
N SER A 210 -16.51 4.85 6.19
CA SER A 210 -17.66 5.62 5.66
C SER A 210 -17.92 5.49 4.14
N LEU A 211 -17.01 4.87 3.37
CA LEU A 211 -17.09 4.80 1.91
C LEU A 211 -17.56 3.42 1.40
N PRO A 212 -18.26 3.33 0.25
CA PRO A 212 -18.60 2.06 -0.38
C PRO A 212 -17.32 1.21 -0.64
N ASN A 213 -17.47 -0.11 -0.67
CA ASN A 213 -16.34 -1.03 -0.83
C ASN A 213 -16.32 -1.62 -2.26
N PRO A 214 -15.21 -1.49 -3.02
CA PRO A 214 -14.08 -0.57 -2.81
C PRO A 214 -14.50 0.86 -3.17
N ALA A 215 -13.89 1.85 -2.49
CA ALA A 215 -14.21 3.25 -2.71
C ALA A 215 -13.42 3.83 -3.90
N ASN A 216 -12.33 3.16 -4.27
CA ASN A 216 -11.36 3.56 -5.26
C ASN A 216 -10.91 2.28 -6.01
N PRO A 217 -10.87 2.29 -7.36
CA PRO A 217 -10.47 1.12 -8.16
C PRO A 217 -8.99 0.75 -8.02
N LEU A 218 -8.15 1.61 -7.42
CA LEU A 218 -6.73 1.37 -7.15
C LEU A 218 -6.47 0.84 -5.73
N LEU A 219 -7.52 0.51 -4.97
CA LEU A 219 -7.39 -0.07 -3.64
C LEU A 219 -7.97 -1.49 -3.61
N PRO A 220 -7.39 -2.39 -2.80
CA PRO A 220 -7.94 -3.71 -2.58
C PRO A 220 -9.25 -3.62 -1.79
N SER A 221 -9.97 -4.74 -1.70
CA SER A 221 -11.11 -4.86 -0.79
C SER A 221 -10.66 -4.68 0.66
N LYS A 222 -11.48 -4.01 1.51
CA LYS A 222 -11.15 -3.79 2.94
C LYS A 222 -10.92 -5.07 3.75
N ILE A 223 -11.54 -6.17 3.32
CA ILE A 223 -11.37 -7.47 3.98
C ILE A 223 -10.04 -8.14 3.61
N HIS A 224 -9.32 -7.59 2.62
CA HIS A 224 -8.04 -8.10 2.20
C HIS A 224 -6.99 -7.83 3.30
N PRO A 225 -6.24 -8.84 3.77
CA PRO A 225 -5.29 -8.68 4.88
C PRO A 225 -4.28 -7.56 4.65
N LEU A 226 -3.79 -7.40 3.41
CA LEU A 226 -2.81 -6.37 3.05
C LEU A 226 -3.32 -4.94 3.21
N PHE A 227 -4.63 -4.73 3.29
CA PHE A 227 -5.18 -3.41 3.60
C PHE A 227 -4.68 -2.90 4.95
N ASN A 228 -4.50 -3.78 5.94
CA ASN A 228 -4.00 -3.42 7.27
C ASN A 228 -2.49 -3.16 7.29
N ASN A 229 -1.78 -3.56 6.24
CA ASN A 229 -0.34 -3.34 6.13
C ASN A 229 -0.02 -1.92 5.63
N MET A 230 -1.01 -1.19 5.10
CA MET A 230 -0.83 0.15 4.58
C MET A 230 -0.76 1.19 5.71
N VAL A 231 0.38 1.85 5.85
CA VAL A 231 0.64 2.88 6.87
C VAL A 231 0.46 4.25 6.24
N TRP A 232 -0.65 4.93 6.56
CA TRP A 232 -0.84 6.33 6.18
C TRP A 232 -0.06 7.28 7.09
N VAL A 233 0.95 7.97 6.57
CA VAL A 233 1.70 8.97 7.31
C VAL A 233 1.04 10.33 7.16
N THR A 234 0.75 10.97 8.29
CA THR A 234 0.21 12.33 8.36
C THR A 234 1.25 13.29 8.95
N PRO A 235 1.04 14.62 8.87
CA PRO A 235 1.96 15.59 9.50
C PRO A 235 2.20 15.30 10.99
N GLU A 236 1.21 14.77 11.70
CA GLU A 236 1.30 14.45 13.14
C GLU A 236 2.32 13.35 13.46
N PHE A 237 2.77 12.54 12.49
CA PHE A 237 3.89 11.62 12.69
C PHE A 237 5.21 12.37 12.97
N PHE A 238 5.31 13.65 12.55
CA PHE A 238 6.46 14.52 12.75
C PHE A 238 6.32 15.43 13.98
N GLN A 239 5.36 15.15 14.86
CA GLN A 239 5.09 15.99 16.03
C GLN A 239 6.24 16.04 17.06
N SER A 240 7.13 15.04 17.05
CA SER A 240 8.33 15.00 17.89
C SER A 240 9.50 15.81 17.33
N SER A 241 9.35 16.42 16.14
CA SER A 241 10.42 17.17 15.46
C SER A 241 11.71 16.35 15.27
N SER A 242 11.54 15.06 14.97
CA SER A 242 12.65 14.10 14.85
C SER A 242 13.62 14.51 13.75
N ASN A 243 14.92 14.39 14.03
CA ASN A 243 15.99 14.89 13.17
C ASN A 243 15.88 16.39 12.84
N GLY A 244 15.12 17.17 13.62
CA GLY A 244 14.85 18.58 13.32
C GLY A 244 13.78 18.81 12.26
N ILE A 245 13.01 17.78 11.88
CA ILE A 245 11.94 17.85 10.88
C ILE A 245 10.59 17.85 11.63
N SER A 246 9.89 18.97 11.55
CA SER A 246 8.59 19.19 12.18
C SER A 246 7.43 18.95 11.22
N GLN A 247 6.20 19.02 11.74
CA GLN A 247 4.97 18.90 10.94
C GLN A 247 4.86 19.96 9.83
N ALA A 248 5.48 21.13 10.01
CA ALA A 248 5.45 22.22 9.04
C ALA A 248 6.47 22.03 7.89
N ASP A 249 7.44 21.13 8.07
CA ASP A 249 8.52 20.92 7.10
C ASP A 249 8.15 19.85 6.05
N VAL A 250 7.02 19.16 6.22
CA VAL A 250 6.61 18.03 5.37
C VAL A 250 5.41 18.38 4.51
N ASP A 251 5.55 18.14 3.20
CA ASP A 251 4.47 18.28 2.23
C ASP A 251 3.84 16.92 1.87
N GLN A 252 2.82 16.92 1.00
CA GLN A 252 2.15 15.68 0.59
C GLN A 252 3.07 14.68 -0.13
N ARG A 253 4.12 15.14 -0.82
CA ARG A 253 5.10 14.24 -1.46
C ARG A 253 5.91 13.50 -0.40
N THR A 254 6.37 14.23 0.60
CA THR A 254 7.08 13.69 1.75
C THR A 254 6.22 12.67 2.51
N LEU A 255 4.95 13.01 2.76
CA LEU A 255 4.00 12.09 3.41
C LEU A 255 3.75 10.83 2.57
N GLY A 256 3.62 10.95 1.25
CA GLY A 256 3.45 9.82 0.34
C GLY A 256 4.65 8.87 0.35
N PHE A 257 5.86 9.43 0.29
CA PHE A 257 7.10 8.65 0.40
C PHE A 257 7.20 7.88 1.73
N PHE A 258 6.98 8.55 2.86
CA PHE A 258 7.06 7.89 4.16
C PHE A 258 5.92 6.89 4.41
N SER A 259 4.74 7.10 3.82
CA SER A 259 3.66 6.11 3.84
C SER A 259 4.08 4.82 3.14
N LEU A 260 4.74 4.94 1.98
CA LEU A 260 5.28 3.80 1.26
C LEU A 260 6.39 3.09 2.05
N ILE A 261 7.44 3.82 2.47
CA ILE A 261 8.57 3.25 3.21
C ILE A 261 8.11 2.56 4.49
N LEU A 262 7.24 3.19 5.29
CA LEU A 262 6.76 2.57 6.54
C LEU A 262 5.87 1.35 6.28
N SER A 263 5.08 1.34 5.21
CA SER A 263 4.28 0.16 4.84
C SER A 263 5.16 -1.05 4.57
N TYR A 264 6.29 -0.89 3.87
CA TYR A 264 7.25 -1.98 3.70
C TYR A 264 7.99 -2.30 4.99
N ALA A 265 8.54 -1.27 5.66
CA ALA A 265 9.44 -1.44 6.79
C ALA A 265 8.76 -2.06 8.03
N LYS A 266 7.50 -1.69 8.31
CA LYS A 266 6.75 -2.26 9.45
C LYS A 266 6.23 -3.68 9.19
N ASN A 267 6.07 -4.05 7.92
CA ASN A 267 5.56 -5.37 7.51
C ASN A 267 6.67 -6.33 7.04
N ALA A 268 7.93 -5.88 7.05
CA ALA A 268 9.08 -6.73 6.81
C ALA A 268 9.02 -7.96 7.73
N ARG A 269 9.26 -9.13 7.16
CA ARG A 269 9.22 -10.41 7.84
C ARG A 269 10.03 -11.44 7.07
N THR A 270 10.16 -12.62 7.66
CA THR A 270 10.43 -13.83 6.89
C THR A 270 9.20 -14.14 6.06
N MET A 271 9.39 -14.19 4.75
CA MET A 271 8.36 -14.53 3.78
C MET A 271 8.24 -16.06 3.69
N ASP A 272 7.07 -16.56 3.31
CA ASP A 272 6.91 -17.98 3.01
C ASP A 272 7.75 -18.38 1.79
N GLU A 273 7.93 -19.69 1.56
CA GLU A 273 8.63 -20.20 0.37
C GLU A 273 7.98 -19.66 -0.91
N ASP A 274 8.81 -19.11 -1.80
CA ASP A 274 8.41 -18.47 -3.06
C ASP A 274 7.47 -17.26 -2.90
N GLU A 275 7.41 -16.67 -1.69
CA GLU A 275 6.72 -15.41 -1.44
C GLU A 275 7.69 -14.22 -1.62
N SER A 276 7.32 -13.29 -2.50
CA SER A 276 8.06 -12.07 -2.80
C SER A 276 7.65 -10.90 -1.88
N VAL A 277 8.54 -9.91 -1.72
CA VAL A 277 8.30 -8.69 -0.94
C VAL A 277 7.16 -7.86 -1.54
N ASN A 278 6.80 -8.10 -2.81
CA ASN A 278 5.60 -7.56 -3.45
C ASN A 278 4.29 -7.83 -2.68
N LYS A 279 4.22 -8.87 -1.83
CA LYS A 279 3.03 -9.23 -1.05
C LYS A 279 2.93 -8.47 0.28
N LEU A 280 3.85 -7.54 0.58
CA LEU A 280 3.79 -6.79 1.83
C LEU A 280 2.74 -5.68 1.82
N THR A 281 2.46 -5.10 0.65
CA THR A 281 1.52 -3.98 0.47
C THR A 281 0.88 -4.06 -0.92
N THR A 282 -0.21 -3.36 -1.13
CA THR A 282 -0.91 -3.35 -2.43
C THR A 282 -0.44 -2.25 -3.38
N ILE A 283 0.37 -1.31 -2.91
CA ILE A 283 1.01 -0.28 -3.74
C ILE A 283 2.48 -0.63 -3.85
N MET A 284 2.87 -1.13 -5.02
CA MET A 284 4.22 -1.59 -5.28
C MET A 284 4.96 -0.60 -6.19
N PRO A 285 6.12 -0.06 -5.77
CA PRO A 285 6.90 0.81 -6.63
C PRO A 285 7.62 -0.03 -7.70
N ARG A 286 7.35 0.26 -8.97
CA ARG A 286 8.09 -0.31 -10.11
C ARG A 286 9.35 0.49 -10.40
N THR A 287 9.35 1.77 -10.08
CA THR A 287 10.55 2.62 -10.00
C THR A 287 11.28 2.37 -8.69
N GLU A 288 12.60 2.29 -8.71
CA GLU A 288 13.43 2.06 -7.52
C GLU A 288 13.25 3.13 -6.42
N PHE A 289 13.38 2.73 -5.15
CA PHE A 289 13.17 3.63 -4.02
C PHE A 289 14.21 4.75 -3.95
N THR A 290 15.44 4.51 -4.39
CA THR A 290 16.48 5.56 -4.50
C THR A 290 16.00 6.71 -5.39
N THR A 291 15.42 6.39 -6.54
CA THR A 291 14.87 7.40 -7.47
C THR A 291 13.68 8.13 -6.86
N ILE A 292 12.78 7.40 -6.19
CA ILE A 292 11.63 8.00 -5.49
C ILE A 292 12.10 8.96 -4.39
N TYR A 293 13.08 8.54 -3.57
CA TYR A 293 13.63 9.34 -2.48
C TYR A 293 14.30 10.62 -3.00
N GLY A 294 14.95 10.58 -4.17
CA GLY A 294 15.52 11.75 -4.83
C GLY A 294 14.51 12.90 -5.03
N GLN A 295 13.22 12.61 -5.14
CA GLN A 295 12.16 13.62 -5.29
C GLN A 295 11.81 14.37 -4.00
N VAL A 296 12.05 13.76 -2.83
CA VAL A 296 11.70 14.33 -1.51
C VAL A 296 12.92 14.74 -0.70
N LYS A 297 14.10 14.16 -0.96
CA LYS A 297 15.35 14.44 -0.25
C LYS A 297 15.66 15.94 -0.09
N PRO A 298 15.49 16.81 -1.11
CA PRO A 298 15.77 18.25 -0.96
C PRO A 298 14.89 18.98 0.06
N GLN A 299 13.76 18.38 0.45
CA GLN A 299 12.77 18.99 1.37
C GLN A 299 12.94 18.52 2.81
N LEU A 300 13.91 17.62 3.09
CA LEU A 300 14.17 17.11 4.43
C LEU A 300 15.37 17.86 5.02
N PRO A 301 15.16 18.98 5.76
CA PRO A 301 16.25 19.83 6.29
C PRO A 301 17.03 19.20 7.45
N GLY A 302 16.67 17.97 7.85
CA GLY A 302 17.15 17.35 9.07
C GLY A 302 18.62 16.96 9.05
N THR A 303 19.20 16.79 10.23
CA THR A 303 20.63 16.47 10.43
C THR A 303 20.91 15.00 10.76
N GLY A 304 19.86 14.20 10.97
CA GLY A 304 19.99 12.76 11.25
C GLY A 304 19.90 11.88 10.01
N THR A 305 20.04 10.56 10.18
CA THR A 305 19.94 9.60 9.07
C THR A 305 18.48 9.37 8.66
N LEU A 306 18.27 8.91 7.41
CA LEU A 306 16.94 8.51 6.95
C LEU A 306 16.38 7.37 7.80
N TYR A 307 17.21 6.39 8.17
CA TYR A 307 16.80 5.28 9.03
C TYR A 307 16.36 5.76 10.41
N ASP A 308 17.10 6.65 11.06
CA ASP A 308 16.73 7.16 12.40
C ASP A 308 15.38 7.89 12.36
N LEU A 309 15.12 8.63 11.28
CA LEU A 309 13.82 9.25 11.07
C LEU A 309 12.73 8.18 10.92
N VAL A 310 12.88 7.24 9.99
CA VAL A 310 11.89 6.16 9.74
C VAL A 310 11.64 5.37 11.02
N LYS A 311 12.67 5.07 11.82
CA LYS A 311 12.56 4.37 13.09
C LYS A 311 11.72 5.11 14.11
N ILE A 312 11.82 6.44 14.19
CA ILE A 312 10.93 7.23 15.05
C ILE A 312 9.53 7.32 14.45
N LEU A 313 9.39 7.51 13.14
CA LEU A 313 8.05 7.55 12.51
C LEU A 313 7.30 6.22 12.67
N ALA A 314 8.01 5.09 12.70
CA ALA A 314 7.43 3.77 12.98
C ALA A 314 6.76 3.67 14.37
N CYS A 315 7.10 4.56 15.31
CA CYS A 315 6.44 4.69 16.61
C CYS A 315 4.99 5.11 16.53
N TYR A 316 4.54 5.61 15.39
CA TYR A 316 3.20 6.13 15.22
C TYR A 316 2.37 5.18 14.36
N LYS A 317 1.06 5.23 14.61
CA LYS A 317 0.04 4.65 13.72
C LYS A 317 -1.23 5.48 13.80
N ASN A 318 -2.09 5.32 12.81
CA ASN A 318 -3.45 5.84 12.87
C ASN A 318 -4.30 4.92 13.74
N ASP A 319 -5.08 5.51 14.63
CA ASP A 319 -6.13 4.81 15.36
C ASP A 319 -7.28 4.48 14.40
N GLY A 320 -7.56 3.18 14.21
CA GLY A 320 -8.55 2.73 13.22
C GLY A 320 -10.00 3.16 13.52
N THR A 321 -10.28 3.77 14.68
CA THR A 321 -11.62 4.27 15.03
C THR A 321 -11.74 5.78 14.81
N THR A 322 -10.76 6.54 15.29
CA THR A 322 -10.80 8.01 15.30
C THR A 322 -9.98 8.64 14.18
N GLY A 323 -9.09 7.86 13.55
CA GLY A 323 -8.10 8.35 12.59
C GLY A 323 -6.97 9.15 13.20
N ASN A 324 -6.96 9.37 14.53
CA ASN A 324 -5.92 10.14 15.22
C ASN A 324 -4.60 9.36 15.27
N VAL A 325 -3.49 10.08 15.30
CA VAL A 325 -2.17 9.47 15.48
C VAL A 325 -1.95 9.07 16.94
N VAL A 326 -1.62 7.80 17.16
CA VAL A 326 -1.32 7.20 18.47
C VAL A 326 0.02 6.48 18.46
N ILE A 327 0.58 6.21 19.64
CA ILE A 327 1.79 5.41 19.78
C ILE A 327 1.52 3.95 19.43
N ASP A 328 2.32 3.41 18.51
CA ASP A 328 2.37 2.01 18.19
C ASP A 328 3.27 1.26 19.16
N LYS A 329 2.65 0.64 20.16
CA LYS A 329 3.33 -0.11 21.23
C LYS A 329 4.14 -1.30 20.74
N ALA A 330 3.93 -1.76 19.50
CA ALA A 330 4.76 -2.80 18.90
C ALA A 330 6.18 -2.29 18.59
N PHE A 331 6.32 -1.01 18.29
CA PHE A 331 7.58 -0.42 17.85
C PHE A 331 8.20 0.50 18.88
N CYS A 332 7.43 1.06 19.84
CA CYS A 332 7.94 2.09 20.75
C CYS A 332 7.42 1.97 22.19
N THR A 333 8.23 2.45 23.13
CA THR A 333 7.88 2.67 24.53
C THR A 333 7.69 4.16 24.81
N GLY A 334 7.03 4.45 25.92
CA GLY A 334 6.76 5.81 26.39
C GLY A 334 5.39 5.92 27.03
N ASP A 335 5.21 6.93 27.89
CA ASP A 335 3.89 7.36 28.32
C ASP A 335 3.04 7.70 27.09
N SER A 336 1.71 7.66 27.24
CA SER A 336 0.68 7.89 26.20
C SER A 336 0.80 9.19 25.39
N THR A 337 1.83 9.99 25.63
CA THR A 337 2.08 11.32 25.06
C THR A 337 2.85 11.18 23.74
N PRO A 338 2.24 11.49 22.59
CA PRO A 338 2.85 11.29 21.27
C PRO A 338 4.06 12.19 20.95
N ALA A 339 4.41 13.15 21.82
CA ALA A 339 5.40 14.19 21.54
C ALA A 339 6.87 13.73 21.61
N ALA A 340 7.18 12.60 22.26
CA ALA A 340 8.56 12.12 22.41
C ALA A 340 8.62 10.59 22.53
N PRO A 341 8.29 9.85 21.45
CA PRO A 341 8.30 8.40 21.51
C PRO A 341 9.74 7.88 21.64
N THR A 342 9.91 6.75 22.32
CA THR A 342 11.20 6.07 22.42
C THR A 342 11.15 4.78 21.59
N PRO A 343 11.88 4.69 20.46
CA PRO A 343 11.93 3.48 19.66
C PRO A 343 12.42 2.25 20.45
N LEU A 344 11.74 1.13 20.26
CA LEU A 344 12.21 -0.20 20.65
C LEU A 344 13.21 -0.73 19.62
N SER A 345 13.89 -1.82 19.99
CA SER A 345 14.74 -2.58 19.08
C SER A 345 13.97 -3.37 18.01
N GLN A 346 12.64 -3.42 18.08
CA GLN A 346 11.81 -4.17 17.13
C GLN A 346 12.09 -3.76 15.67
N MET A 347 12.26 -2.46 15.41
CA MET A 347 12.60 -1.97 14.08
C MET A 347 13.99 -2.42 13.62
N ASP A 348 14.95 -2.48 14.54
CA ASP A 348 16.33 -2.91 14.25
C ASP A 348 16.43 -4.41 13.94
N SER A 349 15.45 -5.20 14.39
CA SER A 349 15.33 -6.62 14.06
C SER A 349 14.52 -6.91 12.80
N GLN A 350 13.91 -5.90 12.17
CA GLN A 350 13.14 -6.12 10.96
C GLN A 350 14.04 -6.46 9.77
N GLN A 351 13.63 -7.49 9.02
CA GLN A 351 14.35 -7.95 7.84
C GLN A 351 13.38 -8.56 6.83
N PHE A 352 13.75 -8.48 5.55
CA PHE A 352 13.17 -9.25 4.47
C PHE A 352 13.98 -10.53 4.34
N ALA A 353 13.38 -11.67 4.64
CA ALA A 353 14.01 -12.96 4.37
C ALA A 353 13.17 -13.70 3.35
N VAL A 354 13.68 -13.80 2.13
CA VAL A 354 13.02 -14.49 1.02
C VAL A 354 13.67 -15.85 0.83
N THR A 355 12.84 -16.88 0.87
CA THR A 355 13.22 -18.25 0.51
C THR A 355 12.63 -18.56 -0.84
N SER A 356 13.45 -19.02 -1.78
CA SER A 356 12.96 -19.55 -3.05
C SER A 356 13.28 -21.03 -3.14
N SER A 357 12.39 -21.80 -3.76
CA SER A 357 12.63 -23.20 -4.14
C SER A 357 13.68 -23.31 -5.26
N ILE A 358 13.90 -22.23 -6.01
CA ILE A 358 14.77 -22.18 -7.19
C ILE A 358 16.17 -21.67 -6.83
N THR A 359 16.26 -20.62 -6.01
CA THR A 359 17.54 -20.05 -5.58
C THR A 359 17.84 -20.40 -4.13
N THR A 360 19.06 -20.86 -3.83
CA THR A 360 19.47 -21.09 -2.43
C THR A 360 19.26 -19.83 -1.61
N VAL A 361 18.60 -20.00 -0.45
CA VAL A 361 18.21 -18.97 0.54
C VAL A 361 18.97 -17.64 0.36
N THR A 362 18.25 -16.60 -0.05
CA THR A 362 18.82 -15.26 -0.05
C THR A 362 19.12 -14.83 1.38
N SER A 363 20.32 -14.28 1.61
CA SER A 363 20.68 -13.74 2.92
C SER A 363 19.65 -12.69 3.33
N PRO A 364 19.09 -12.76 4.55
CA PRO A 364 18.09 -11.80 4.99
C PRO A 364 18.59 -10.36 4.86
N LEU A 365 17.81 -9.49 4.23
CA LEU A 365 18.09 -8.07 4.11
C LEU A 365 17.46 -7.33 5.27
N LYS A 366 18.28 -6.72 6.14
CA LYS A 366 17.74 -5.88 7.22
C LYS A 366 17.10 -4.63 6.64
N VAL A 367 15.98 -4.22 7.23
CA VAL A 367 15.29 -2.97 6.87
C VAL A 367 16.21 -1.76 7.01
N LYS A 368 17.12 -1.77 8.00
CA LYS A 368 18.14 -0.73 8.16
C LYS A 368 19.05 -0.63 6.95
N ASP A 369 19.62 -1.75 6.51
CA ASP A 369 20.58 -1.79 5.40
C ASP A 369 19.89 -1.37 4.08
N TRP A 370 18.63 -1.74 3.91
CA TRP A 370 17.80 -1.24 2.82
C TRP A 370 17.61 0.28 2.83
N ILE A 371 17.14 0.86 3.94
CA ILE A 371 16.90 2.31 4.04
C ILE A 371 18.22 3.10 3.91
N ASP A 372 19.32 2.58 4.45
CA ASP A 372 20.64 3.19 4.32
C ASP A 372 21.11 3.19 2.86
N SER A 373 20.82 2.14 2.08
CA SER A 373 21.13 2.10 0.64
C SER A 373 20.38 3.17 -0.17
N ILE A 374 19.09 3.41 0.17
CA ILE A 374 18.30 4.49 -0.41
C ILE A 374 18.92 5.85 -0.09
N ALA A 375 19.29 6.08 1.17
CA ALA A 375 19.87 7.34 1.62
C ALA A 375 21.23 7.63 0.97
N ALA A 376 22.03 6.58 0.77
CA ALA A 376 23.34 6.61 0.11
C ALA A 376 23.24 6.88 -1.39
N GLY A 377 22.06 6.69 -2.00
CA GLY A 377 21.89 6.83 -3.44
C GLY A 377 22.37 5.60 -4.23
N THR A 378 22.33 4.41 -3.63
CA THR A 378 22.70 3.15 -4.31
C THR A 378 21.65 2.79 -5.35
N ILE A 379 22.10 2.39 -6.55
CA ILE A 379 21.26 2.02 -7.71
C ILE A 379 21.83 0.71 -8.30
N PRO A 380 21.10 -0.41 -8.27
CA PRO A 380 19.82 -0.60 -7.60
C PRO A 380 19.89 -0.46 -6.08
N ASP A 381 18.80 -0.05 -5.42
CA ASP A 381 18.73 -0.11 -3.95
C ASP A 381 18.73 -1.57 -3.47
N ALA A 382 19.02 -1.78 -2.17
CA ALA A 382 19.24 -3.14 -1.67
C ALA A 382 17.99 -4.02 -1.76
N LEU A 383 16.78 -3.46 -1.67
CA LEU A 383 15.55 -4.24 -1.80
C LEU A 383 15.31 -4.63 -3.27
N THR A 384 15.55 -3.71 -4.22
CA THR A 384 15.52 -4.05 -5.64
C THR A 384 16.56 -5.13 -5.98
N THR A 385 17.75 -5.08 -5.37
CA THR A 385 18.78 -6.12 -5.54
C THR A 385 18.31 -7.49 -5.02
N LEU A 386 17.60 -7.50 -3.88
CA LEU A 386 17.00 -8.73 -3.34
C LEU A 386 15.90 -9.26 -4.28
N GLU A 387 14.98 -8.40 -4.68
CA GLU A 387 13.83 -8.75 -5.54
C GLU A 387 14.24 -9.21 -6.93
N LYS A 388 15.37 -8.70 -7.47
CA LYS A 388 15.92 -9.15 -8.75
C LYS A 388 16.24 -10.66 -8.77
N LYS A 389 16.43 -11.28 -7.60
CA LYS A 389 16.70 -12.72 -7.42
C LYS A 389 15.43 -13.56 -7.21
N VAL A 390 14.28 -12.91 -7.10
CA VAL A 390 13.00 -13.56 -6.74
C VAL A 390 12.02 -13.43 -7.89
N ASP A 391 11.57 -12.21 -8.21
CA ASP A 391 10.56 -11.97 -9.25
C ASP A 391 10.81 -10.68 -10.07
N LYS A 392 11.83 -9.89 -9.72
CA LYS A 392 12.21 -8.62 -10.36
C LYS A 392 11.09 -7.58 -10.35
N GLN A 393 10.16 -7.60 -9.40
CA GLN A 393 8.98 -6.73 -9.46
C GLN A 393 9.21 -5.37 -8.78
N ILE A 394 9.69 -5.33 -7.53
CA ILE A 394 9.97 -4.05 -6.84
C ILE A 394 11.22 -3.38 -7.43
N GLY A 395 11.04 -2.17 -7.94
CA GLY A 395 12.11 -1.47 -8.67
C GLY A 395 12.51 -2.15 -9.99
N GLY A 396 11.67 -3.06 -10.51
CA GLY A 396 11.94 -3.80 -11.75
C GLY A 396 12.07 -2.94 -13.00
N LEU A 397 11.70 -1.66 -12.94
CA LEU A 397 11.87 -0.69 -14.02
C LEU A 397 13.05 0.27 -13.76
N ASP A 398 13.93 -0.08 -12.83
CA ASP A 398 15.11 0.69 -12.43
C ASP A 398 14.73 2.16 -12.09
N GLU A 399 15.49 3.13 -12.61
CA GLU A 399 15.26 4.56 -12.42
C GLU A 399 14.16 5.15 -13.32
N ARG A 400 13.43 4.34 -14.09
CA ARG A 400 12.46 4.85 -15.07
C ARG A 400 11.31 5.58 -14.41
N VAL A 401 10.89 6.66 -15.06
CA VAL A 401 9.74 7.49 -14.70
C VAL A 401 8.90 7.75 -15.95
N GLU A 402 7.63 8.11 -15.78
CA GLU A 402 6.83 8.63 -16.89
C GLU A 402 6.12 9.91 -16.53
N ASN A 403 5.67 10.63 -17.55
CA ASN A 403 4.94 11.87 -17.34
C ASN A 403 3.52 11.59 -16.89
N VAL A 404 3.05 12.35 -15.89
CA VAL A 404 1.61 12.44 -15.60
C VAL A 404 0.88 12.86 -16.87
N VAL A 405 -0.22 12.17 -17.20
CA VAL A 405 -0.98 12.39 -18.43
C VAL A 405 -1.32 13.87 -18.62
N GLY A 406 -1.04 14.39 -19.82
CA GLY A 406 -1.28 15.79 -20.16
C GLY A 406 -0.26 16.78 -19.56
N THR A 407 0.83 16.30 -18.97
CA THR A 407 1.89 17.14 -18.39
C THR A 407 3.28 16.71 -18.87
N THR A 408 4.31 17.48 -18.49
CA THR A 408 5.73 17.12 -18.66
C THR A 408 6.40 16.73 -17.33
N ARG A 409 5.60 16.49 -16.27
CA ARG A 409 6.14 16.17 -14.96
C ARG A 409 6.39 14.66 -14.89
N GLY A 410 7.66 14.27 -14.94
CA GLY A 410 8.08 12.90 -14.68
C GLY A 410 7.80 12.50 -13.23
N VAL A 411 7.18 11.34 -13.05
CA VAL A 411 6.84 10.76 -11.75
C VAL A 411 7.15 9.27 -11.74
N PRO A 412 7.36 8.66 -10.55
CA PRO A 412 7.61 7.23 -10.46
C PRO A 412 6.39 6.42 -10.89
N LEU A 413 6.65 5.17 -11.24
CA LEU A 413 5.64 4.18 -11.61
C LEU A 413 5.31 3.31 -10.40
N PHE A 414 4.01 3.11 -10.21
CA PHE A 414 3.48 2.27 -9.14
C PHE A 414 2.52 1.27 -9.75
N GLU A 415 2.62 0.03 -9.29
CA GLU A 415 1.68 -1.04 -9.58
C GLU A 415 0.72 -1.18 -8.39
N PHE A 416 -0.57 -1.10 -8.68
CA PHE A 416 -1.65 -1.29 -7.73
C PHE A 416 -2.16 -2.73 -7.88
N ARG A 417 -2.03 -3.51 -6.80
CA ARG A 417 -2.24 -4.96 -6.80
C ARG A 417 -3.34 -5.39 -5.85
N ASN A 418 -3.72 -6.66 -5.94
CA ASN A 418 -4.77 -7.26 -5.10
C ASN A 418 -6.08 -6.47 -5.17
N LEU A 419 -6.33 -5.84 -6.32
CA LEU A 419 -7.54 -5.10 -6.59
C LEU A 419 -8.74 -6.05 -6.57
N LEU A 420 -9.95 -5.50 -6.49
CA LEU A 420 -11.14 -6.34 -6.47
C LEU A 420 -11.17 -7.23 -7.74
N PRO A 421 -11.26 -8.56 -7.59
CA PRO A 421 -11.33 -9.44 -8.74
C PRO A 421 -12.52 -9.08 -9.64
N VAL A 422 -12.32 -9.20 -10.95
CA VAL A 422 -13.32 -8.88 -11.97
C VAL A 422 -13.63 -10.08 -12.83
N ASN A 423 -14.87 -10.15 -13.29
CA ASN A 423 -15.24 -11.13 -14.31
C ASN A 423 -14.79 -10.62 -15.68
N SER A 424 -14.41 -11.53 -16.59
CA SER A 424 -13.96 -11.19 -17.95
C SER A 424 -14.89 -10.18 -18.63
N GLY A 425 -16.21 -10.37 -18.54
CA GLY A 425 -17.20 -9.47 -19.15
C GLY A 425 -17.28 -8.05 -18.55
N THR A 426 -16.54 -7.76 -17.48
CA THR A 426 -16.52 -6.46 -16.78
C THR A 426 -15.15 -5.78 -16.78
N MET A 427 -14.15 -6.38 -17.42
CA MET A 427 -12.77 -5.86 -17.45
C MET A 427 -12.69 -4.43 -17.99
N GLU A 428 -13.35 -4.13 -19.10
CA GLU A 428 -13.38 -2.78 -19.71
C GLU A 428 -13.85 -1.71 -18.72
N GLY A 429 -14.96 -1.97 -18.03
CA GLY A 429 -15.54 -1.02 -17.08
C GLY A 429 -14.63 -0.75 -15.89
N MET A 430 -13.99 -1.79 -15.36
CA MET A 430 -13.03 -1.65 -14.26
C MET A 430 -11.80 -0.84 -14.69
N VAL A 431 -11.19 -1.17 -15.84
CA VAL A 431 -10.02 -0.44 -16.33
C VAL A 431 -10.36 1.01 -16.66
N THR A 432 -11.51 1.27 -17.29
CA THR A 432 -11.97 2.64 -17.57
C THR A 432 -12.14 3.47 -16.29
N ASN A 433 -12.66 2.85 -15.22
CA ASN A 433 -12.79 3.51 -13.92
C ASN A 433 -11.42 3.81 -13.29
N ALA A 434 -10.46 2.90 -13.43
CA ALA A 434 -9.09 3.12 -12.97
C ALA A 434 -8.38 4.23 -13.76
N GLU A 435 -8.48 4.23 -15.10
CA GLU A 435 -7.98 5.31 -15.95
C GLU A 435 -8.57 6.66 -15.51
N THR A 436 -9.88 6.73 -15.33
CA THR A 436 -10.58 7.94 -14.87
C THR A 436 -10.05 8.40 -13.51
N THR A 437 -9.79 7.47 -12.59
CA THR A 437 -9.26 7.78 -11.25
C THR A 437 -7.84 8.34 -11.31
N ILE A 438 -7.02 7.83 -12.22
CA ILE A 438 -5.62 8.27 -12.41
C ILE A 438 -5.55 9.64 -13.08
N ILE A 439 -6.44 9.93 -14.04
CA ILE A 439 -6.51 11.24 -14.72
C ILE A 439 -7.18 12.29 -13.85
N ALA A 440 -8.13 11.88 -12.99
CA ALA A 440 -8.90 12.79 -12.17
C ALA A 440 -7.93 13.76 -11.48
N PRO A 441 -8.20 15.08 -11.51
CA PRO A 441 -7.33 16.05 -10.86
C PRO A 441 -7.35 15.71 -9.38
N MET A 442 -6.39 14.90 -8.95
CA MET A 442 -6.11 14.68 -7.55
C MET A 442 -5.93 16.06 -6.98
N PRO A 443 -6.76 16.46 -6.01
CA PRO A 443 -6.96 17.83 -5.61
C PRO A 443 -5.60 18.53 -5.54
N ARG A 444 -5.28 19.25 -6.63
CA ARG A 444 -4.13 20.17 -6.66
C ARG A 444 -4.33 20.98 -5.42
N GLU A 445 -3.29 21.10 -4.61
CA GLU A 445 -3.19 22.04 -3.51
C GLU A 445 -4.24 23.14 -3.67
N ARG A 446 -5.46 22.87 -3.19
CA ARG A 446 -6.16 23.92 -2.48
C ARG A 446 -5.14 24.10 -1.41
N GLU A 447 -4.43 25.23 -1.45
CA GLU A 447 -3.80 25.74 -0.26
C GLU A 447 -4.81 25.42 0.83
N MET A 448 -4.54 24.36 1.59
CA MET A 448 -4.86 24.36 2.99
C MET A 448 -3.96 25.48 3.47
N VAL A 449 -4.39 26.72 3.20
CA VAL A 449 -4.36 27.75 4.19
C VAL A 449 -4.91 27.01 5.38
N LEU A 450 -4.00 26.55 6.22
CA LEU A 450 -4.25 26.25 7.60
C LEU A 450 -4.88 27.55 8.11
N VAL A 451 -6.18 27.70 7.89
CA VAL A 451 -7.01 28.61 8.63
C VAL A 451 -7.06 27.94 9.99
N SER A 452 -5.95 28.11 10.73
CA SER A 452 -5.88 27.81 12.13
C SER A 452 -7.19 28.31 12.75
N PRO A 453 -7.78 27.62 13.74
CA PRO A 453 -8.92 28.15 14.48
C PRO A 453 -8.69 29.60 14.97
N ILE A 454 -7.41 30.00 15.13
CA ILE A 454 -6.97 31.36 15.43
C ILE A 454 -7.27 32.35 14.29
N SER A 455 -7.13 31.95 13.02
CA SER A 455 -7.39 32.81 11.85
C SER A 455 -8.88 33.05 11.61
N ASN A 456 -9.74 32.04 11.85
CA ASN A 456 -11.19 32.25 11.86
C ASN A 456 -11.63 33.12 13.05
N GLY A 457 -10.97 32.97 14.21
CA GLY A 457 -11.17 33.85 15.36
C GLY A 457 -10.76 35.29 15.07
N LEU A 458 -9.63 35.52 14.39
CA LEU A 458 -9.15 36.85 14.02
C LEU A 458 -10.01 37.51 12.94
N LEU A 459 -10.47 36.78 11.93
CA LEU A 459 -11.39 37.31 10.93
C LEU A 459 -12.73 37.71 11.58
N ALA A 460 -13.28 36.86 12.45
CA ALA A 460 -14.50 37.18 13.19
C ALA A 460 -14.31 38.38 14.12
N LEU A 461 -13.14 38.53 14.77
CA LEU A 461 -12.83 39.69 15.60
C LEU A 461 -12.70 40.98 14.76
N GLN A 462 -12.11 40.88 13.58
CA GLN A 462 -11.91 42.00 12.66
C GLN A 462 -13.24 42.47 12.04
N GLU A 463 -14.12 41.55 11.67
CA GLU A 463 -15.50 41.86 11.25
C GLU A 463 -16.32 42.49 12.39
N HIS A 464 -16.16 41.98 13.61
CA HIS A 464 -16.85 42.55 14.79
C HIS A 464 -16.36 43.98 15.10
N LEU A 465 -15.05 44.24 14.96
CA LEU A 465 -14.46 45.58 15.13
C LEU A 465 -14.89 46.55 14.02
N GLN A 466 -14.97 46.10 12.77
CA GLN A 466 -15.48 46.92 11.66
C GLN A 466 -16.96 47.27 11.83
N GLN A 467 -17.80 46.32 12.26
CA GLN A 467 -19.20 46.60 12.55
C GLN A 467 -19.38 47.58 13.72
N HIS A 468 -18.50 47.55 14.72
CA HIS A 468 -18.50 48.52 15.81
C HIS A 468 -18.07 49.93 15.39
N GLN A 469 -17.18 50.05 14.40
CA GLN A 469 -16.79 51.35 13.83
C GLN A 469 -17.87 51.96 12.95
N GLN A 470 -18.63 51.14 12.21
CA GLN A 470 -19.73 51.61 11.37
C GLN A 470 -21.01 51.99 12.15
N ARG A 471 -21.16 51.53 13.40
CA ARG A 471 -22.31 51.85 14.26
C ARG A 471 -22.12 53.05 15.19
N ARG A 472 -21.09 53.88 15.00
CA ARG A 472 -21.05 55.19 15.69
C ARG A 472 -21.96 56.19 14.97
N PRO A 473 -23.10 56.61 15.55
CA PRO A 473 -23.87 57.70 15.00
C PRO A 473 -23.03 58.98 15.04
N GLN A 474 -22.90 59.64 13.89
CA GLN A 474 -22.42 61.02 13.81
C GLN A 474 -23.44 61.92 14.51
N GLN A 475 -23.24 62.18 15.79
CA GLN A 475 -23.87 63.33 16.45
C GLN A 475 -23.10 64.58 16.03
N ALA A 476 -23.73 65.36 15.15
CA ALA A 476 -23.33 66.71 14.84
C ALA A 476 -23.49 67.60 16.08
N GLN A 477 -22.41 68.24 16.52
CA GLN A 477 -22.47 69.46 17.32
C GLN A 477 -21.92 70.62 16.50
N PRO A 478 -22.59 71.79 16.46
CA PRO A 478 -22.03 72.98 15.85
C PRO A 478 -21.20 73.77 16.87
N GLY A 479 -19.97 74.07 16.46
CA GLY A 479 -19.25 75.32 16.70
C GLY A 479 -18.89 75.69 18.13
N TYR A 480 -17.59 75.70 18.45
CA TYR A 480 -16.94 76.84 19.11
C TYR A 480 -15.44 76.84 18.83
N ALA A 481 -14.87 78.05 18.93
CA ALA A 481 -13.65 78.51 18.31
C ALA A 481 -12.33 77.95 18.88
N VAL A 482 -11.32 78.09 18.02
CA VAL A 482 -9.89 77.89 18.22
C VAL A 482 -9.36 78.56 19.50
N CYS A 483 -8.59 77.81 20.30
CA CYS A 483 -7.49 78.40 21.07
C CYS A 483 -6.30 77.43 21.11
N LYS A 484 -5.14 77.94 20.66
CA LYS A 484 -3.85 77.27 20.63
C LYS A 484 -3.27 77.17 22.04
N THR A 485 -2.86 75.98 22.47
CA THR A 485 -1.80 75.85 23.48
C THR A 485 -0.88 74.67 23.16
N LYS A 486 0.39 75.00 22.97
CA LYS A 486 1.54 74.10 22.81
C LYS A 486 1.90 73.57 24.20
N ILE A 487 1.88 72.24 24.43
CA ILE A 487 2.52 71.63 25.60
C ILE A 487 3.35 70.43 25.16
N GLN A 488 4.67 70.54 25.37
CA GLN A 488 5.65 69.46 25.34
C GLN A 488 5.50 68.57 26.58
N MET A 489 5.59 67.25 26.43
CA MET A 489 6.06 66.31 27.47
C MET A 489 6.79 65.17 26.75
N ARG A 490 8.13 65.14 26.73
CA ARG A 490 9.08 64.57 27.71
C ARG A 490 8.89 63.08 28.01
N VAL A 491 9.94 62.35 27.63
CA VAL A 491 10.31 60.97 27.90
C VAL A 491 10.51 60.74 29.40
N SER A 492 9.97 59.63 29.93
CA SER A 492 10.46 58.96 31.15
C SER A 492 10.07 57.47 31.14
N THR A 493 11.04 56.57 30.99
CA THR A 493 11.11 55.31 31.77
C THR A 493 11.34 55.67 33.24
N PRO A 494 10.98 54.86 34.28
CA PRO A 494 11.57 53.52 34.45
C PRO A 494 10.83 52.49 35.37
N LEU A 495 11.54 51.38 35.57
CA LEU A 495 11.63 50.50 36.76
C LEU A 495 10.79 49.21 36.86
N ALA A 496 11.58 48.13 36.92
CA ALA A 496 11.28 46.80 37.44
C ALA A 496 11.07 46.81 38.96
N VAL A 497 10.26 45.87 39.46
CA VAL A 497 10.27 45.43 40.87
C VAL A 497 10.00 43.93 40.96
N SER A 498 10.91 43.24 41.66
CA SER A 498 10.79 41.86 42.17
C SER A 498 10.07 41.82 43.54
N ALA A 499 9.37 40.73 43.84
CA ALA A 499 9.17 40.14 45.18
C ALA A 499 8.59 38.72 44.95
N VAL A 500 9.14 37.57 45.35
CA VAL A 500 9.69 37.05 46.62
C VAL A 500 8.67 36.94 47.77
N GLN A 501 8.27 35.67 48.00
CA GLN A 501 7.84 34.98 49.24
C GLN A 501 6.59 35.41 50.02
N LEU A 502 5.68 34.44 50.19
CA LEU A 502 5.24 34.02 51.53
C LEU A 502 4.83 32.52 51.58
N ARG A 503 5.41 31.81 52.56
CA ARG A 503 5.07 30.44 52.99
C ARG A 503 3.87 30.47 53.95
N SER A 504 3.05 29.42 53.95
CA SER A 504 3.01 28.38 55.00
C SER A 504 1.61 27.83 55.35
N ARG A 505 1.55 26.50 55.35
CA ARG A 505 0.87 25.56 56.27
C ARG A 505 -0.64 25.64 56.50
N LEU A 506 -1.29 24.52 56.17
CA LEU A 506 -2.14 23.77 57.12
C LEU A 506 -1.86 22.26 56.94
N GLN A 507 -1.54 21.59 58.06
CA GLN A 507 -1.44 20.14 58.22
C GLN A 507 -2.61 19.68 59.10
N SER A 508 -3.27 18.58 58.72
CA SER A 508 -3.76 17.46 59.54
C SER A 508 -4.76 16.65 58.68
N GLN A 509 -5.00 15.34 58.79
CA GLN A 509 -4.41 14.16 59.43
C GLN A 509 -5.17 12.93 58.86
N ALA A 510 -4.65 11.72 59.15
CA ALA A 510 -5.26 10.37 59.05
C ALA A 510 -5.34 9.74 57.64
N GLN A 511 -5.04 8.45 57.39
CA GLN A 511 -4.49 7.30 58.13
C GLN A 511 -4.09 6.23 57.07
N PRO A 512 -3.22 5.24 57.35
CA PRO A 512 -2.69 4.31 56.35
C PRO A 512 -3.48 3.00 56.28
N THR A 513 -3.80 2.52 55.06
CA THR A 513 -4.25 1.13 54.84
C THR A 513 -3.16 0.33 54.12
N THR A 514 -2.63 -0.63 54.87
CA THR A 514 -1.80 -1.73 54.41
C THR A 514 -2.61 -2.69 53.53
N HIS A 515 -2.15 -2.99 52.32
CA HIS A 515 -2.61 -4.17 51.59
C HIS A 515 -1.49 -5.21 51.43
N LYS A 516 -1.82 -6.40 51.90
CA LYS A 516 -1.03 -7.62 51.98
C LYS A 516 -0.68 -8.16 50.59
N ALA A 517 0.55 -8.63 50.47
CA ALA A 517 1.00 -9.53 49.41
C ALA A 517 0.23 -10.86 49.48
N ALA A 518 -0.33 -11.28 48.34
CA ALA A 518 -0.88 -12.61 48.15
C ALA A 518 0.16 -13.52 47.51
N ARG A 519 0.48 -14.63 48.20
CA ARG A 519 1.29 -15.74 47.70
C ARG A 519 0.53 -16.50 46.61
N ILE A 520 1.21 -16.80 45.52
CA ILE A 520 0.78 -17.80 44.52
C ILE A 520 1.32 -19.18 44.98
N PRO A 521 0.50 -20.23 45.07
CA PRO A 521 0.98 -21.56 45.39
C PRO A 521 1.54 -22.29 44.16
N HIS A 522 2.72 -22.87 44.34
CA HIS A 522 3.29 -23.91 43.47
C HIS A 522 2.44 -25.19 43.54
N TYR A 523 2.13 -25.78 42.38
CA TYR A 523 1.79 -27.19 42.25
C TYR A 523 2.75 -27.87 41.25
N PRO A 524 3.15 -29.13 41.49
CA PRO A 524 4.21 -29.80 40.76
C PRO A 524 3.71 -30.46 39.46
N LEU A 525 4.55 -30.43 38.43
CA LEU A 525 4.40 -31.19 37.19
C LEU A 525 4.62 -32.69 37.48
N LYS A 526 3.66 -33.51 37.05
CA LYS A 526 3.82 -34.96 36.90
C LYS A 526 4.21 -35.28 35.45
N GLU A 527 5.12 -36.24 35.35
CA GLU A 527 5.66 -36.93 34.19
C GLU A 527 4.63 -37.79 33.40
N PRO A 528 5.02 -38.38 32.25
CA PRO A 528 4.20 -38.48 31.04
C PRO A 528 3.39 -39.78 30.92
N ILE A 529 2.41 -39.77 30.01
CA ILE A 529 1.75 -40.98 29.52
C ILE A 529 1.89 -41.05 28.00
N LEU A 530 2.39 -42.21 27.57
CA LEU A 530 2.44 -42.75 26.21
C LEU A 530 1.10 -42.63 25.47
N LEU A 531 1.17 -42.23 24.20
CA LEU A 531 0.62 -42.98 23.05
C LEU A 531 1.20 -42.43 21.74
#